data_AF-A0A150XJR4-F1
#
_entry.id   AF-A0A150XJR4-F1
#
_cell.length_a   1.000
_cell.length_b   1.000
_cell.length_c   1.000
_cell.angle_alpha   90.00
_cell.angle_beta   90.00
_cell.angle_gamma   90.00
#
_symmetry.space_group_name_H-M   'P 1'
#
loop_
_entity.id
_entity.type
_entity.pdbx_description
1 polymer ?
#
loop_
_entity_poly.entity_id
_entity_poly.type
_entity_poly.pdbx_seq_one_letter_code
_entity_poly.pdbx_strand_id
1 'polypeptide(L)'
;MKKFTLLLILAMATIGLNAQTDWSKVDYVKKYKMKTKISGGVAKTLKGNPTFINDYYISQASLMKGKSQAGVMQKQGVGSVFAEAALAGVSAEALQKLIEELHAQFVQELKGIGLTITDGQSVIDEANKSGKADRKNAWIGKTDGEVIFDKLGLLDNTSDIKEINIFRPKDMPIYSTSAKIPGNFYNNAAKKGDMNLISINYVIRFASFDGKKSMTRNSLTTEAGLSILPNVSITNPKAAWGSITFDKPIEGDNDWSKGLVETNSRDGSFWGLSSKGEYSIHADEAKYIEELRQIVLNTQKAIVAQIKSNMK
;
A
#
# COMPACT_ATOMS: atom_id res chain seq x y z
N MET A 1 40.85 -33.19 -47.74
CA MET A 1 40.50 -31.79 -47.38
C MET A 1 39.29 -31.81 -46.46
N LYS A 2 39.44 -31.24 -45.27
CA LYS A 2 38.46 -31.25 -44.17
C LYS A 2 37.27 -30.36 -44.53
N LYS A 3 36.05 -30.90 -44.53
CA LYS A 3 34.82 -30.09 -44.51
C LYS A 3 34.45 -29.81 -43.05
N PHE A 4 34.85 -28.63 -42.59
CA PHE A 4 34.38 -27.97 -41.38
C PHE A 4 33.25 -27.02 -41.80
N THR A 5 32.00 -27.30 -41.48
CA THR A 5 30.85 -26.36 -41.49
C THR A 5 29.59 -27.16 -41.22
N LEU A 6 28.70 -26.88 -40.27
CA LEU A 6 28.61 -25.90 -39.19
C LEU A 6 27.48 -26.50 -38.34
N LEU A 7 27.76 -26.97 -37.12
CA LEU A 7 26.70 -27.27 -36.16
C LEU A 7 26.06 -25.91 -35.86
N LEU A 8 24.92 -25.62 -36.48
CA LEU A 8 24.04 -24.57 -36.01
C LEU A 8 23.47 -25.11 -34.69
N ILE A 9 24.22 -24.90 -33.61
CA ILE A 9 23.67 -24.89 -32.26
C ILE A 9 22.61 -23.81 -32.34
N LEU A 10 21.37 -24.27 -32.47
CA LEU A 10 20.18 -23.48 -32.22
C LEU A 10 20.32 -23.05 -30.76
N ALA A 11 21.00 -21.91 -30.56
CA ALA A 11 20.76 -21.04 -29.45
C ALA A 11 19.29 -20.63 -29.58
N MET A 12 18.41 -21.54 -29.16
CA MET A 12 17.15 -21.14 -28.58
C MET A 12 17.57 -20.14 -27.53
N ALA A 13 17.37 -18.88 -27.88
CA ALA A 13 17.35 -17.80 -26.94
C ALA A 13 16.63 -18.35 -25.72
N THR A 14 17.39 -18.53 -24.65
CA THR A 14 16.86 -18.42 -23.31
C THR A 14 16.27 -17.01 -23.27
N ILE A 15 15.06 -16.88 -23.81
CA ILE A 15 14.08 -15.90 -23.37
C ILE A 15 14.06 -16.21 -21.89
N GLY A 16 14.77 -15.37 -21.12
CA GLY A 16 14.79 -15.50 -19.69
C GLY A 16 13.34 -15.46 -19.26
N LEU A 17 12.80 -16.63 -18.93
CA LEU A 17 11.88 -16.74 -17.82
C LEU A 17 12.63 -16.05 -16.70
N ASN A 18 12.38 -14.76 -16.49
CA ASN A 18 12.75 -14.12 -15.24
C ASN A 18 12.05 -14.98 -14.21
N ALA A 19 12.82 -15.80 -13.50
CA ALA A 19 12.27 -16.62 -12.45
C ALA A 19 11.55 -15.67 -11.50
N GLN A 20 10.27 -15.96 -11.21
CA GLN A 20 9.46 -15.20 -10.27
C GLN A 20 10.31 -14.88 -9.05
N THR A 21 10.27 -13.61 -8.63
CA THR A 21 11.12 -13.16 -7.52
C THR A 21 10.85 -14.02 -6.29
N ASP A 22 11.88 -14.71 -5.78
CA ASP A 22 11.79 -15.44 -4.51
C ASP A 22 11.82 -14.42 -3.35
N TRP A 23 10.64 -13.91 -3.01
CA TRP A 23 10.42 -12.90 -1.98
C TRP A 23 10.96 -13.31 -0.60
N SER A 24 11.07 -14.62 -0.32
CA SER A 24 11.60 -15.12 0.96
C SER A 24 13.10 -14.87 1.15
N LYS A 25 13.84 -14.66 0.06
CA LYS A 25 15.30 -14.43 0.06
C LYS A 25 15.69 -12.96 -0.04
N VAL A 26 14.70 -12.06 -0.10
CA VAL A 26 14.94 -10.63 -0.29
C VAL A 26 15.47 -9.99 0.99
N ASP A 27 16.63 -9.34 0.90
CA ASP A 27 17.11 -8.42 1.94
C ASP A 27 16.45 -7.04 1.76
N TYR A 28 15.36 -6.80 2.49
CA TYR A 28 14.60 -5.56 2.44
C TYR A 28 15.37 -4.33 2.95
N VAL A 29 16.31 -4.51 3.89
CA VAL A 29 17.17 -3.42 4.37
C VAL A 29 18.07 -2.94 3.25
N LYS A 30 18.72 -3.88 2.53
CA LYS A 30 19.66 -3.53 1.47
C LYS A 30 18.97 -3.10 0.18
N LYS A 31 17.98 -3.87 -0.29
CA LYS A 31 17.32 -3.69 -1.60
C LYS A 31 16.39 -2.48 -1.60
N TYR A 32 15.51 -2.39 -0.60
CA TYR A 32 14.46 -1.37 -0.53
C TYR A 32 14.73 -0.26 0.49
N LYS A 33 15.92 -0.26 1.09
CA LYS A 33 16.37 0.76 2.06
C LYS A 33 15.38 0.89 3.22
N MET A 34 14.93 -0.26 3.73
CA MET A 34 14.13 -0.30 4.95
C MET A 34 14.92 0.32 6.10
N LYS A 35 14.36 1.35 6.72
CA LYS A 35 14.91 2.07 7.87
C LYS A 35 14.00 1.89 9.06
N THR A 36 14.59 1.56 10.19
CA THR A 36 13.89 1.41 11.46
C THR A 36 14.30 2.53 12.40
N LYS A 37 13.32 3.27 12.92
CA LYS A 37 13.52 4.29 13.95
C LYS A 37 12.58 4.00 15.11
N ILE A 38 13.01 3.13 16.02
CA ILE A 38 12.27 2.83 17.26
C ILE A 38 13.00 3.51 18.40
N SER A 39 12.36 4.51 19.02
CA SER A 39 12.96 5.20 20.16
C SER A 39 13.05 4.28 21.38
N GLY A 40 14.01 4.51 22.27
CA GLY A 40 14.20 3.68 23.47
C GLY A 40 12.97 3.62 24.38
N GLY A 41 12.13 4.66 24.38
CA GLY A 41 10.84 4.64 25.08
C GLY A 41 9.85 3.64 24.47
N VAL A 42 9.77 3.58 23.14
CA VAL A 42 8.95 2.61 22.41
C VAL A 42 9.49 1.19 22.62
N ALA A 43 10.80 0.98 22.45
CA ALA A 43 11.43 -0.32 22.70
C ALA A 43 11.14 -0.89 24.10
N LYS A 44 11.31 -0.07 25.14
CA LYS A 44 11.02 -0.45 26.54
C LYS A 44 9.56 -0.82 26.77
N THR A 45 8.64 -0.10 26.14
CA THR A 45 7.20 -0.34 26.29
C THR A 45 6.74 -1.56 25.51
N LEU A 46 7.26 -1.82 24.30
CA LEU A 46 6.99 -3.08 23.59
C LEU A 46 7.45 -4.31 24.39
N LYS A 47 8.55 -4.18 25.16
CA LYS A 47 9.06 -5.26 26.03
C LYS A 47 8.29 -5.40 27.34
N GLY A 48 8.00 -4.28 28.01
CA GLY A 48 7.38 -4.26 29.35
C GLY A 48 5.85 -4.28 29.36
N ASN A 49 5.23 -3.89 28.25
CA ASN A 49 3.79 -3.91 28.03
C ASN A 49 3.52 -4.41 26.60
N PRO A 50 3.47 -5.73 26.36
CA PRO A 50 3.40 -6.30 25.02
C PRO A 50 2.05 -6.10 24.32
N THR A 51 1.07 -5.49 24.98
CA THR A 51 -0.28 -5.32 24.44
C THR A 51 -0.29 -4.23 23.37
N PHE A 52 -0.92 -4.51 22.23
CA PHE A 52 -1.09 -3.54 21.15
C PHE A 52 -2.46 -3.58 20.47
N ILE A 53 -2.86 -2.41 19.96
CA ILE A 53 -3.89 -2.27 18.93
C ILE A 53 -3.22 -2.33 17.56
N ASN A 54 -3.84 -3.05 16.62
CA ASN A 54 -3.40 -3.07 15.23
C ASN A 54 -4.38 -2.33 14.32
N ASP A 55 -3.88 -1.32 13.63
CA ASP A 55 -4.55 -0.69 12.52
C ASP A 55 -3.90 -1.17 11.23
N TYR A 56 -4.57 -2.09 10.52
CA TYR A 56 -4.02 -2.78 9.35
C TYR A 56 -4.87 -2.50 8.13
N TYR A 57 -4.25 -1.98 7.07
CA TYR A 57 -4.98 -1.72 5.82
C TYR A 57 -4.09 -1.74 4.59
N ILE A 58 -4.73 -1.96 3.44
CA ILE A 58 -4.16 -1.81 2.11
C ILE A 58 -4.87 -0.65 1.44
N SER A 59 -4.10 0.18 0.74
CA SER A 59 -4.60 1.30 -0.07
C SER A 59 -4.26 1.05 -1.52
N GLN A 60 -5.25 0.74 -2.36
CA GLN A 60 -5.07 0.62 -3.80
C GLN A 60 -5.29 1.99 -4.46
N ALA A 61 -4.23 2.54 -5.07
CA ALA A 61 -4.25 3.86 -5.68
C ALA A 61 -4.61 3.79 -7.17
N SER A 62 -5.66 4.50 -7.57
CA SER A 62 -5.85 4.89 -8.98
C SER A 62 -4.91 6.02 -9.34
N LEU A 63 -4.34 5.97 -10.54
CA LEU A 63 -3.20 6.80 -10.90
C LEU A 63 -3.54 7.76 -12.02
N MET A 64 -3.05 9.00 -11.92
CA MET A 64 -3.13 10.00 -12.97
C MET A 64 -1.78 10.70 -13.14
N LYS A 65 -1.46 11.18 -14.34
CA LYS A 65 -0.26 12.01 -14.55
C LYS A 65 -0.55 13.08 -15.58
N GLY A 66 -0.17 14.31 -15.26
CA GLY A 66 -0.48 15.51 -16.05
C GLY A 66 -1.69 16.28 -15.53
N LYS A 67 -1.92 17.49 -16.05
CA LYS A 67 -3.09 18.32 -15.72
C LYS A 67 -3.85 18.66 -17.01
N SER A 68 -5.03 18.08 -17.18
CA SER A 68 -6.06 18.62 -18.07
C SER A 68 -7.13 19.23 -17.18
N GLN A 69 -7.07 20.54 -16.96
CA GLN A 69 -8.17 21.27 -16.32
C GLN A 69 -9.06 21.85 -17.41
N ALA A 70 -10.37 21.57 -17.35
CA ALA A 70 -11.34 22.29 -18.17
C ALA A 70 -11.24 23.80 -17.87
N GLY A 71 -11.03 24.61 -18.91
CA GLY A 71 -10.95 26.08 -18.78
C GLY A 71 -9.54 26.66 -18.61
N VAL A 72 -8.49 25.86 -18.49
CA VAL A 72 -7.11 26.37 -18.52
C VAL A 72 -6.64 26.43 -19.97
N MET A 73 -6.52 27.63 -20.52
CA MET A 73 -5.88 27.85 -21.83
C MET A 73 -4.48 27.24 -21.81
N GLN A 74 -4.31 26.13 -22.53
CA GLN A 74 -2.99 25.56 -22.80
C GLN A 74 -2.17 26.62 -23.55
N LYS A 75 -0.98 26.95 -23.04
CA LYS A 75 -0.02 27.73 -23.82
C LYS A 75 0.21 26.99 -25.14
N GLN A 76 -0.05 27.64 -26.27
CA GLN A 76 0.22 27.09 -27.60
C GLN A 76 1.63 26.47 -27.63
N GLY A 77 1.72 25.20 -28.00
CA GLY A 77 2.99 24.46 -28.11
C GLY A 77 3.37 23.59 -26.91
N VAL A 78 2.66 23.66 -25.77
CA VAL A 78 2.84 22.68 -24.68
C VAL A 78 1.64 21.74 -24.66
N GLY A 79 1.73 20.63 -25.40
CA GLY A 79 0.80 19.52 -25.22
C GLY A 79 1.01 18.96 -23.81
N SER A 80 0.09 19.25 -22.89
CA SER A 80 0.03 18.53 -21.62
C SER A 80 -0.30 17.09 -21.94
N VAL A 81 0.67 16.17 -21.76
CA VAL A 81 0.38 14.74 -21.88
C VAL A 81 -0.29 14.31 -20.59
N PHE A 82 -1.51 13.79 -20.73
CA PHE A 82 -2.37 13.36 -19.63
C PHE A 82 -2.56 11.85 -19.78
N ALA A 83 -2.47 11.13 -18.68
CA ALA A 83 -2.83 9.71 -18.64
C ALA A 83 -3.50 9.39 -17.32
N GLU A 84 -4.59 8.63 -17.37
CA GLU A 84 -5.25 8.02 -16.22
C GLU A 84 -5.26 6.50 -16.40
N ALA A 85 -4.93 5.78 -15.32
CA ALA A 85 -4.95 4.32 -15.30
C ALA A 85 -5.78 3.82 -14.12
N ALA A 86 -6.77 2.98 -14.42
CA ALA A 86 -7.51 2.16 -13.45
C ALA A 86 -7.05 0.69 -13.51
N LEU A 87 -7.22 -0.05 -12.42
CA LEU A 87 -7.00 -1.50 -12.43
C LEU A 87 -8.28 -2.18 -12.89
N ALA A 88 -8.18 -3.14 -13.81
CA ALA A 88 -9.28 -3.93 -14.36
C ALA A 88 -9.12 -5.44 -14.09
N GLY A 89 -10.20 -6.22 -13.98
CA GLY A 89 -10.15 -7.70 -13.83
C GLY A 89 -9.86 -8.31 -12.44
N VAL A 90 -9.90 -7.51 -11.38
CA VAL A 90 -9.88 -7.83 -9.94
C VAL A 90 -11.23 -7.63 -9.23
N SER A 91 -11.62 -8.43 -8.26
CA SER A 91 -12.81 -8.17 -7.44
C SER A 91 -12.47 -7.50 -6.11
N ALA A 92 -13.40 -6.72 -5.55
CA ALA A 92 -13.26 -6.16 -4.21
C ALA A 92 -13.23 -7.29 -3.16
N GLU A 93 -14.00 -8.35 -3.40
CA GLU A 93 -14.08 -9.55 -2.59
C GLU A 93 -12.75 -10.29 -2.53
N ALA A 94 -12.02 -10.41 -3.65
CA ALA A 94 -10.70 -11.04 -3.67
C ALA A 94 -9.67 -10.24 -2.85
N LEU A 95 -9.67 -8.91 -2.96
CA LEU A 95 -8.82 -8.04 -2.14
C LEU A 95 -9.21 -8.06 -0.66
N GLN A 96 -10.52 -8.11 -0.36
CA GLN A 96 -11.02 -8.21 1.00
C GLN A 96 -10.60 -9.54 1.65
N LYS A 97 -10.67 -10.65 0.91
CA LYS A 97 -10.17 -11.94 1.38
C LYS A 97 -8.66 -11.92 1.61
N LEU A 98 -7.91 -11.26 0.71
CA LEU A 98 -6.46 -11.11 0.85
C LEU A 98 -6.08 -10.30 2.10
N ILE A 99 -6.74 -9.16 2.38
CA ILE A 99 -6.42 -8.36 3.57
C ILE A 99 -6.68 -9.12 4.86
N GLU A 100 -7.75 -9.92 4.93
CA GLU A 100 -8.08 -10.75 6.09
C GLU A 100 -7.01 -11.84 6.32
N GLU A 101 -6.59 -12.52 5.25
CA GLU A 101 -5.50 -13.51 5.28
C GLU A 101 -4.19 -12.89 5.77
N LEU A 102 -3.77 -11.78 5.16
CA LEU A 102 -2.53 -11.08 5.47
C LEU A 102 -2.51 -10.53 6.89
N HIS A 103 -3.63 -10.02 7.38
CA HIS A 103 -3.75 -9.54 8.74
C HIS A 103 -3.65 -10.68 9.75
N ALA A 104 -4.35 -11.80 9.52
CA ALA A 104 -4.28 -12.96 10.39
C ALA A 104 -2.83 -13.49 10.53
N GLN A 105 -2.09 -13.55 9.42
CA GLN A 105 -0.67 -13.91 9.42
C GLN A 105 0.20 -12.89 10.17
N PHE A 106 -0.01 -11.59 9.94
CA PHE A 106 0.72 -10.55 10.65
C PHE A 106 0.53 -10.61 12.17
N VAL A 107 -0.71 -10.85 12.62
CA VAL A 107 -1.01 -11.05 14.05
C VAL A 107 -0.29 -12.28 14.61
N GLN A 108 -0.22 -13.38 13.86
CA GLN A 108 0.51 -14.57 14.29
C GLN A 108 2.02 -14.29 14.43
N GLU A 109 2.61 -13.58 13.47
CA GLU A 109 4.03 -13.19 13.51
C GLU A 109 4.33 -12.26 14.70
N LEU A 110 3.47 -11.27 14.97
CA LEU A 110 3.61 -10.38 16.13
C LEU A 110 3.47 -11.14 17.46
N LYS A 111 2.53 -12.08 17.55
CA LYS A 111 2.42 -12.99 18.71
C LYS A 111 3.67 -13.83 18.89
N GLY A 112 4.27 -14.30 17.79
CA GLY A 112 5.52 -15.07 17.78
C GLY A 112 6.73 -14.31 18.34
N ILE A 113 6.68 -12.97 18.41
CA ILE A 113 7.72 -12.14 19.04
C ILE A 113 7.34 -11.66 20.46
N GLY A 114 6.24 -12.19 21.01
CA GLY A 114 5.79 -11.93 22.38
C GLY A 114 4.80 -10.78 22.52
N LEU A 115 4.25 -10.23 21.43
CA LEU A 115 3.24 -9.18 21.48
C LEU A 115 1.83 -9.76 21.61
N THR A 116 0.92 -9.06 22.30
CA THR A 116 -0.47 -9.48 22.50
C THR A 116 -1.40 -8.49 21.83
N ILE A 117 -2.29 -8.94 20.95
CA ILE A 117 -3.30 -8.08 20.33
C ILE A 117 -4.51 -7.93 21.25
N THR A 118 -5.00 -6.70 21.41
CA THR A 118 -6.28 -6.41 22.07
C THR A 118 -7.37 -6.14 21.03
N ASP A 119 -8.64 -6.37 21.40
CA ASP A 119 -9.80 -6.02 20.57
C ASP A 119 -10.09 -4.50 20.56
N GLY A 120 -9.44 -3.75 21.45
CA GLY A 120 -9.58 -2.31 21.57
C GLY A 120 -10.95 -1.82 22.04
N GLN A 121 -11.85 -2.70 22.49
CA GLN A 121 -13.23 -2.33 22.81
C GLN A 121 -13.30 -1.29 23.93
N SER A 122 -12.47 -1.44 24.96
CA SER A 122 -12.40 -0.46 26.07
C SER A 122 -11.99 0.93 25.60
N VAL A 123 -11.09 1.02 24.62
CA VAL A 123 -10.62 2.28 24.03
C VAL A 123 -11.71 2.91 23.16
N ILE A 124 -12.44 2.11 22.38
CA ILE A 124 -13.60 2.55 21.60
C ILE A 124 -14.68 3.10 22.53
N ASP A 125 -15.04 2.35 23.58
CA ASP A 125 -16.09 2.73 24.52
C ASP A 125 -15.73 4.03 25.26
N GLU A 126 -14.47 4.19 25.67
CA GLU A 126 -14.00 5.40 26.32
C GLU A 126 -14.00 6.60 25.36
N ALA A 127 -13.52 6.42 24.13
CA ALA A 127 -13.54 7.46 23.12
C ALA A 127 -14.96 7.91 22.77
N ASN A 128 -15.92 6.98 22.75
CA ASN A 128 -17.32 7.25 22.51
C ASN A 128 -18.03 7.95 23.68
N LYS A 129 -17.52 7.83 24.91
CA LYS A 129 -18.03 8.56 26.09
C LYS A 129 -17.68 10.05 26.07
N SER A 130 -16.57 10.45 25.44
CA SER A 130 -16.25 11.87 25.19
C SER A 130 -17.25 12.51 24.21
N GLY A 131 -17.78 13.70 24.56
CA GLY A 131 -18.94 14.33 23.93
C GLY A 131 -18.86 14.61 22.42
N LYS A 132 -20.02 14.96 21.83
CA LYS A 132 -20.27 15.13 20.37
C LYS A 132 -19.32 16.05 19.60
N ALA A 133 -18.57 16.94 20.25
CA ALA A 133 -17.72 17.95 19.58
C ALA A 133 -16.49 17.35 18.86
N ASP A 134 -15.96 16.21 19.33
CA ASP A 134 -14.84 15.50 18.67
C ASP A 134 -15.29 14.47 17.63
N ARG A 135 -16.61 14.23 17.48
CA ARG A 135 -17.18 13.17 16.64
C ARG A 135 -17.33 13.50 15.17
N LYS A 136 -17.30 14.79 14.78
CA LYS A 136 -17.66 15.18 13.41
C LYS A 136 -16.74 14.61 12.33
N ASN A 137 -15.56 14.09 12.71
CA ASN A 137 -14.55 13.67 11.76
C ASN A 137 -13.68 12.51 12.30
N ALA A 138 -14.19 11.65 13.18
CA ALA A 138 -13.40 10.57 13.78
C ALA A 138 -14.07 9.21 13.52
N TRP A 139 -13.36 8.33 12.81
CA TRP A 139 -13.70 6.93 12.60
C TRP A 139 -13.12 6.16 13.78
N ILE A 140 -13.93 6.07 14.84
CA ILE A 140 -13.61 5.34 16.06
C ILE A 140 -14.66 4.26 16.24
N GLY A 141 -14.28 3.01 16.02
CA GLY A 141 -15.22 1.89 16.03
C GLY A 141 -14.60 0.62 15.49
N LYS A 142 -15.44 -0.32 15.08
CA LYS A 142 -15.01 -1.52 14.35
C LYS A 142 -15.24 -1.34 12.86
N THR A 143 -14.33 -1.88 12.07
CA THR A 143 -14.48 -1.97 10.61
C THR A 143 -15.58 -2.97 10.25
N ASP A 144 -16.37 -2.65 9.25
CA ASP A 144 -17.40 -3.52 8.67
C ASP A 144 -16.83 -4.45 7.59
N GLY A 145 -15.62 -4.17 7.11
CA GLY A 145 -14.99 -4.86 5.98
C GLY A 145 -15.42 -4.29 4.62
N GLU A 146 -16.18 -3.20 4.60
CA GLU A 146 -16.51 -2.50 3.37
C GLU A 146 -15.33 -1.67 2.89
N VAL A 147 -15.22 -1.56 1.56
CA VAL A 147 -14.19 -0.75 0.93
C VAL A 147 -14.49 0.72 1.10
N ILE A 148 -13.50 1.46 1.57
CA ILE A 148 -13.60 2.90 1.74
C ILE A 148 -13.01 3.57 0.51
N PHE A 149 -13.85 4.31 -0.20
CA PHE A 149 -13.42 5.13 -1.32
C PHE A 149 -13.07 6.54 -0.84
N ASP A 150 -11.81 6.94 -1.02
CA ASP A 150 -11.31 8.27 -0.66
C ASP A 150 -10.81 9.01 -1.91
N LYS A 151 -11.50 10.10 -2.23
CA LYS A 151 -11.03 11.09 -3.20
C LYS A 151 -10.04 11.99 -2.48
N LEU A 152 -8.76 11.61 -2.51
CA LEU A 152 -7.70 12.52 -2.12
C LEU A 152 -7.75 13.73 -3.05
N GLY A 153 -8.29 14.86 -2.57
CA GLY A 153 -8.29 16.10 -3.31
C GLY A 153 -6.84 16.52 -3.52
N LEU A 154 -6.30 16.33 -4.74
CA LEU A 154 -4.98 16.76 -5.24
C LEU A 154 -4.05 17.29 -4.13
N LEU A 155 -3.60 16.41 -3.24
CA LEU A 155 -2.68 16.80 -2.18
C LEU A 155 -1.31 16.98 -2.83
N ASP A 156 -0.68 18.14 -2.60
CA ASP A 156 0.55 18.60 -3.26
C ASP A 156 1.75 17.62 -3.19
N ASN A 157 1.68 16.59 -2.34
CA ASN A 157 2.78 15.64 -2.09
C ASN A 157 2.61 14.27 -2.77
N THR A 158 1.48 13.97 -3.43
CA THR A 158 1.27 12.74 -4.21
C THR A 158 0.55 13.05 -5.52
N SER A 159 1.17 13.91 -6.32
CA SER A 159 0.59 14.50 -7.55
C SER A 159 0.06 13.49 -8.58
N ASP A 160 0.40 12.21 -8.45
CA ASP A 160 0.04 11.15 -9.38
C ASP A 160 -1.03 10.17 -8.87
N ILE A 161 -1.53 10.36 -7.65
CA ILE A 161 -2.64 9.57 -7.12
C ILE A 161 -3.93 10.35 -7.35
N LYS A 162 -4.89 9.71 -8.01
CA LYS A 162 -6.23 10.26 -8.25
C LYS A 162 -7.16 9.97 -7.10
N GLU A 163 -7.28 8.70 -6.75
CA GLU A 163 -8.24 8.16 -5.80
C GLU A 163 -7.62 6.95 -5.12
N ILE A 164 -8.04 6.66 -3.89
CA ILE A 164 -7.59 5.49 -3.14
C ILE A 164 -8.80 4.69 -2.68
N ASN A 165 -8.67 3.37 -2.80
CA ASN A 165 -9.56 2.40 -2.19
C ASN A 165 -8.86 1.75 -1.02
N ILE A 166 -9.46 1.87 0.16
CA ILE A 166 -8.88 1.37 1.40
C ILE A 166 -9.63 0.11 1.81
N PHE A 167 -8.89 -0.98 1.91
CA PHE A 167 -9.36 -2.29 2.37
C PHE A 167 -8.85 -2.55 3.78
N ARG A 168 -9.75 -2.98 4.66
CA ARG A 168 -9.48 -3.23 6.08
C ARG A 168 -10.04 -4.60 6.46
N PRO A 169 -9.36 -5.38 7.32
CA PRO A 169 -9.95 -6.60 7.85
C PRO A 169 -11.22 -6.25 8.62
N LYS A 170 -12.22 -7.12 8.56
CA LYS A 170 -13.50 -6.94 9.26
C LYS A 170 -13.34 -7.03 10.79
N ASP A 171 -14.20 -6.34 11.53
CA ASP A 171 -14.33 -6.37 12.98
C ASP A 171 -13.08 -5.90 13.75
N MET A 172 -12.20 -5.16 13.09
CA MET A 172 -10.97 -4.64 13.68
C MET A 172 -11.16 -3.20 14.16
N PRO A 173 -10.51 -2.83 15.27
CA PRO A 173 -10.67 -1.50 15.82
C PRO A 173 -9.96 -0.46 14.93
N ILE A 174 -10.71 0.55 14.48
CA ILE A 174 -10.21 1.70 13.71
C ILE A 174 -10.24 2.97 14.54
N TYR A 175 -9.22 3.80 14.31
CA TYR A 175 -8.90 4.99 15.11
C TYR A 175 -8.38 6.12 14.22
N SER A 176 -9.15 6.49 13.19
CA SER A 176 -8.75 7.51 12.22
C SER A 176 -9.56 8.80 12.39
N THR A 177 -9.01 9.95 12.04
CA THR A 177 -9.77 11.21 11.96
C THR A 177 -9.44 11.99 10.69
N SER A 178 -10.47 12.45 9.99
CA SER A 178 -10.37 13.25 8.78
C SER A 178 -10.20 14.76 9.03
N ALA A 179 -10.28 15.26 10.28
CA ALA A 179 -10.21 16.71 10.55
C ALA A 179 -9.24 17.16 11.65
N LYS A 180 -8.50 16.25 12.28
CA LYS A 180 -7.37 16.61 13.15
C LYS A 180 -6.16 15.78 12.72
N ILE A 181 -4.96 16.33 12.91
CA ILE A 181 -3.70 15.65 12.59
C ILE A 181 -3.77 14.23 13.19
N PRO A 182 -3.76 13.16 12.36
CA PRO A 182 -3.98 11.78 12.81
C PRO A 182 -3.15 11.38 14.04
N GLY A 183 -1.95 11.95 14.18
CA GLY A 183 -1.06 11.73 15.32
C GLY A 183 -1.64 12.05 16.70
N ASN A 184 -2.53 13.04 16.85
CA ASN A 184 -3.08 13.38 18.17
C ASN A 184 -4.10 12.35 18.68
N PHE A 185 -4.81 11.66 17.77
CA PHE A 185 -5.73 10.61 18.18
C PHE A 185 -4.99 9.37 18.67
N TYR A 186 -4.05 8.85 17.86
CA TYR A 186 -3.27 7.66 18.23
C TYR A 186 -2.48 7.85 19.52
N ASN A 187 -1.92 9.04 19.74
CA ASN A 187 -1.24 9.38 21.00
C ASN A 187 -2.19 9.33 22.20
N ASN A 188 -3.41 9.87 22.07
CA ASN A 188 -4.41 9.85 23.13
C ASN A 188 -4.95 8.44 23.39
N ALA A 189 -5.19 7.66 22.34
CA ALA A 189 -5.68 6.28 22.44
C ALA A 189 -4.65 5.38 23.12
N ALA A 190 -3.38 5.44 22.69
CA ALA A 190 -2.29 4.69 23.31
C ALA A 190 -2.12 5.04 24.80
N LYS A 191 -2.22 6.34 25.13
CA LYS A 191 -2.10 6.83 26.52
C LYS A 191 -3.27 6.39 27.40
N LYS A 192 -4.50 6.49 26.90
CA LYS A 192 -5.72 6.13 27.66
C LYS A 192 -5.86 4.63 27.84
N GLY A 193 -5.58 3.87 26.79
CA GLY A 193 -5.63 2.42 26.81
C GLY A 193 -4.45 1.74 27.50
N ASP A 194 -3.44 2.51 27.93
CA ASP A 194 -2.13 2.01 28.40
C ASP A 194 -1.63 0.83 27.55
N MET A 195 -1.55 1.04 26.24
CA MET A 195 -1.14 0.02 25.28
C MET A 195 -0.32 0.62 24.13
N ASN A 196 0.46 -0.22 23.46
CA ASN A 196 1.12 0.18 22.22
C ASN A 196 0.12 0.20 21.07
N LEU A 197 0.45 0.93 20.01
CA LEU A 197 -0.31 0.95 18.78
C LEU A 197 0.61 0.74 17.61
N ILE A 198 0.25 -0.19 16.74
CA ILE A 198 0.97 -0.47 15.50
C ILE A 198 -0.01 -0.23 14.36
N SER A 199 0.24 0.83 13.59
CA SER A 199 -0.46 1.11 12.34
C SER A 199 0.42 0.71 11.17
N ILE A 200 -0.14 -0.05 10.23
CA ILE A 200 0.56 -0.47 9.02
C ILE A 200 -0.35 -0.29 7.82
N ASN A 201 0.18 0.41 6.83
CA ASN A 201 -0.44 0.62 5.54
C ASN A 201 0.47 0.10 4.43
N TYR A 202 -0.12 -0.57 3.44
CA TYR A 202 0.54 -0.85 2.17
C TYR A 202 -0.15 -0.06 1.06
N VAL A 203 0.54 0.96 0.54
CA VAL A 203 0.06 1.70 -0.63
C VAL A 203 0.47 0.91 -1.86
N ILE A 204 -0.51 0.40 -2.59
CA ILE A 204 -0.34 -0.39 -3.80
C ILE A 204 -0.64 0.49 -5.01
N ARG A 205 0.32 0.50 -5.94
CA ARG A 205 0.22 1.07 -7.27
C ARG A 205 0.30 -0.07 -8.27
N PHE A 206 -0.43 0.03 -9.37
CA PHE A 206 -0.49 -1.00 -10.41
C PHE A 206 -0.07 -0.47 -11.80
N ALA A 207 0.21 0.83 -11.91
CA ALA A 207 0.70 1.45 -13.13
C ALA A 207 1.97 2.24 -12.85
N SER A 208 2.82 2.32 -13.88
CA SER A 208 3.97 3.22 -13.94
C SER A 208 3.77 4.21 -15.08
N PHE A 209 4.30 5.42 -14.92
CA PHE A 209 4.29 6.45 -15.95
C PHE A 209 5.72 6.87 -16.30
N ASP A 210 6.14 6.62 -17.54
CA ASP A 210 7.42 7.09 -18.08
C ASP A 210 7.21 8.34 -18.94
N GLY A 211 7.63 9.49 -18.41
CA GLY A 211 7.54 10.79 -19.08
C GLY A 211 8.87 11.21 -19.68
N LYS A 212 8.91 11.52 -20.98
CA LYS A 212 10.09 12.08 -21.66
C LYS A 212 9.79 13.50 -22.14
N LYS A 213 10.65 14.43 -21.75
CA LYS A 213 10.65 15.81 -22.24
C LYS A 213 11.78 15.97 -23.25
N SER A 214 11.45 16.42 -24.45
CA SER A 214 12.44 16.86 -25.44
C SER A 214 12.16 18.30 -25.88
N MET A 215 13.10 18.92 -26.60
CA MET A 215 12.97 20.28 -27.12
C MET A 215 11.77 20.46 -28.06
N THR A 216 11.31 19.38 -28.71
CA THR A 216 10.26 19.43 -29.75
C THR A 216 9.02 18.61 -29.42
N ARG A 217 9.09 17.68 -28.46
CA ARG A 217 7.97 16.80 -28.09
C ARG A 217 8.04 16.35 -26.63
N ASN A 218 6.89 16.33 -25.98
CA ASN A 218 6.70 15.61 -24.73
C ASN A 218 6.00 14.28 -25.03
N SER A 219 6.40 13.20 -24.36
CA SER A 219 5.69 11.93 -24.37
C SER A 219 5.48 11.45 -22.94
N LEU A 220 4.38 10.73 -22.73
CA LEU A 220 4.09 10.01 -21.50
C LEU A 220 3.62 8.62 -21.91
N THR A 221 4.25 7.60 -21.36
CA THR A 221 3.87 6.21 -21.58
C THR A 221 3.35 5.67 -20.26
N THR A 222 2.20 5.02 -20.29
CA THR A 222 1.70 4.25 -19.16
C THR A 222 2.07 2.80 -19.40
N GLU A 223 2.45 2.08 -18.36
CA GLU A 223 2.65 0.63 -18.38
C GLU A 223 2.13 0.01 -17.09
N ALA A 224 1.94 -1.31 -17.10
CA ALA A 224 1.69 -2.06 -15.87
C ALA A 224 2.93 -2.02 -14.99
N GLY A 225 2.74 -1.75 -13.71
CA GLY A 225 3.83 -1.64 -12.73
C GLY A 225 3.29 -1.85 -11.34
N LEU A 226 3.49 -3.04 -10.78
CA LEU A 226 3.14 -3.33 -9.40
C LEU A 226 4.19 -2.76 -8.46
N SER A 227 3.80 -1.77 -7.66
CA SER A 227 4.68 -1.07 -6.74
C SER A 227 4.00 -0.93 -5.39
N ILE A 228 4.63 -1.45 -4.33
CA ILE A 228 4.09 -1.45 -2.97
C ILE A 228 4.98 -0.60 -2.07
N LEU A 229 4.40 0.39 -1.40
CA LEU A 229 5.09 1.20 -0.41
C LEU A 229 4.49 0.97 0.98
N PRO A 230 5.17 0.20 1.85
CA PRO A 230 4.76 0.03 3.23
C PRO A 230 5.07 1.27 4.07
N ASN A 231 4.16 1.60 4.98
CA ASN A 231 4.36 2.61 6.02
C ASN A 231 3.93 2.02 7.37
N VAL A 232 4.87 1.94 8.31
CA VAL A 232 4.64 1.41 9.64
C VAL A 232 4.89 2.50 10.68
N SER A 233 3.90 2.74 11.53
CA SER A 233 3.99 3.64 12.67
C SER A 233 3.73 2.88 13.96
N ILE A 234 4.56 3.14 14.97
CA ILE A 234 4.45 2.57 16.31
C ILE A 234 4.36 3.71 17.32
N THR A 235 3.32 3.72 18.12
CA THR A 235 3.12 4.71 19.19
C THR A 235 2.96 3.98 20.52
N ASN A 236 3.66 4.44 21.55
CA ASN A 236 3.54 3.85 22.88
C ASN A 236 2.57 4.64 23.79
N PRO A 237 2.27 4.13 25.00
CA PRO A 237 1.38 4.81 25.96
C PRO A 237 1.86 6.20 26.40
N LYS A 238 3.16 6.49 26.24
CA LYS A 238 3.76 7.79 26.57
C LYS A 238 3.78 8.74 25.37
N ALA A 239 3.05 8.42 24.30
CA ALA A 239 3.05 9.14 23.02
C ALA A 239 4.44 9.25 22.36
N ALA A 240 5.38 8.39 22.74
CA ALA A 240 6.63 8.26 22.02
C ALA A 240 6.37 7.50 20.73
N TRP A 241 6.98 8.00 19.66
CA TRP A 241 6.78 7.50 18.31
C TRP A 241 7.99 6.69 17.82
N GLY A 242 7.72 5.73 16.97
CA GLY A 242 8.68 5.01 16.16
C GLY A 242 8.10 4.64 14.80
N SER A 243 8.96 4.30 13.85
CA SER A 243 8.56 3.91 12.50
C SER A 243 9.46 2.88 11.87
N ILE A 244 8.89 2.18 10.88
CA ILE A 244 9.65 1.42 9.89
C ILE A 244 9.22 1.96 8.52
N THR A 245 10.17 2.53 7.78
CA THR A 245 9.93 3.20 6.50
C THR A 245 10.79 2.60 5.40
N PHE A 246 10.34 2.69 4.16
CA PHE A 246 11.07 2.23 2.99
C PHE A 246 11.39 3.44 2.12
N ASP A 247 12.66 3.70 1.80
CA ASP A 247 13.00 4.81 0.89
C ASP A 247 12.68 4.49 -0.57
N LYS A 248 12.52 3.20 -0.90
CA LYS A 248 12.16 2.74 -2.23
C LYS A 248 10.90 1.88 -2.16
N PRO A 249 9.97 2.03 -3.12
CA PRO A 249 8.89 1.08 -3.27
C PRO A 249 9.41 -0.32 -3.59
N ILE A 250 8.62 -1.31 -3.20
CA ILE A 250 8.83 -2.71 -3.50
C ILE A 250 8.17 -2.99 -4.85
N GLU A 251 9.00 -3.08 -5.89
CA GLU A 251 8.57 -3.37 -7.27
C GLU A 251 8.40 -4.87 -7.45
N GLY A 252 7.18 -5.28 -7.79
CA GLY A 252 6.78 -6.66 -8.07
C GLY A 252 6.90 -7.03 -9.55
N ASP A 253 6.70 -8.31 -9.85
CA ASP A 253 6.63 -8.77 -11.23
C ASP A 253 5.31 -8.33 -11.90
N ASN A 254 5.28 -8.25 -13.24
CA ASN A 254 4.13 -7.76 -14.01
C ASN A 254 3.38 -8.85 -14.80
N ASP A 255 3.71 -10.14 -14.58
CA ASP A 255 3.12 -11.29 -15.29
C ASP A 255 1.61 -11.50 -15.00
N TRP A 256 1.08 -10.77 -14.02
CA TRP A 256 -0.35 -10.67 -13.73
C TRP A 256 -1.08 -9.76 -14.73
N SER A 257 -0.39 -8.86 -15.42
CA SER A 257 -1.00 -7.92 -16.34
C SER A 257 -1.29 -8.56 -17.70
N LYS A 258 -2.50 -8.34 -18.20
CA LYS A 258 -2.94 -8.64 -19.57
C LYS A 258 -2.73 -7.45 -20.51
N GLY A 259 -2.11 -6.38 -20.03
CA GLY A 259 -1.82 -5.16 -20.79
C GLY A 259 -2.80 -4.02 -20.53
N LEU A 260 -2.49 -2.89 -21.17
CA LEU A 260 -3.28 -1.66 -21.16
C LEU A 260 -4.34 -1.70 -22.25
N VAL A 261 -5.57 -1.36 -21.89
CA VAL A 261 -6.70 -1.25 -22.81
C VAL A 261 -7.28 0.15 -22.66
N GLU A 262 -7.43 0.86 -23.77
CA GLU A 262 -8.13 2.14 -23.82
C GLU A 262 -9.62 1.91 -23.49
N THR A 263 -10.17 2.71 -22.59
CA THR A 263 -11.56 2.52 -22.15
C THR A 263 -12.42 3.71 -22.56
N ASN A 264 -13.45 3.43 -23.36
CA ASN A 264 -14.45 4.42 -23.76
C ASN A 264 -15.43 4.78 -22.63
N SER A 265 -15.44 4.01 -21.55
CA SER A 265 -16.51 4.09 -20.57
C SER A 265 -16.14 4.97 -19.38
N ARG A 266 -16.87 6.08 -19.27
CA ARG A 266 -16.99 6.88 -18.04
C ARG A 266 -17.93 6.22 -17.01
N ASP A 267 -18.28 4.94 -17.21
CA ASP A 267 -19.38 4.27 -16.51
C ASP A 267 -18.95 3.53 -15.23
N GLY A 268 -17.64 3.49 -14.93
CA GLY A 268 -17.14 2.88 -13.71
C GLY A 268 -17.25 1.36 -13.67
N SER A 269 -17.47 0.68 -14.80
CA SER A 269 -17.59 -0.80 -14.87
C SER A 269 -16.23 -1.53 -14.90
N PHE A 270 -15.15 -0.84 -15.28
CA PHE A 270 -13.77 -1.34 -15.21
C PHE A 270 -13.20 -1.01 -13.82
N TRP A 271 -13.65 -1.81 -12.86
CA TRP A 271 -13.63 -1.54 -11.41
C TRP A 271 -14.16 -0.16 -11.06
N GLY A 272 -15.42 -0.06 -10.68
CA GLY A 272 -15.95 -0.54 -9.40
C GLY A 272 -15.56 0.35 -8.21
N LEU A 273 -14.44 1.07 -8.35
CA LEU A 273 -13.73 1.76 -7.28
C LEU A 273 -12.82 2.90 -7.79
N SER A 274 -12.62 3.05 -9.11
CA SER A 274 -12.11 4.28 -9.72
C SER A 274 -13.29 5.03 -10.32
N SER A 275 -13.38 6.34 -10.10
CA SER A 275 -14.50 7.14 -10.62
C SER A 275 -14.47 7.32 -12.14
N LYS A 276 -13.31 7.09 -12.80
CA LYS A 276 -13.08 7.12 -14.26
C LYS A 276 -11.60 6.89 -14.61
N GLY A 277 -11.28 6.25 -15.74
CA GLY A 277 -9.95 6.25 -16.36
C GLY A 277 -10.02 6.42 -17.89
N GLU A 278 -8.93 6.87 -18.51
CA GLU A 278 -8.75 6.87 -19.98
C GLU A 278 -8.23 5.50 -20.44
N TYR A 279 -7.40 4.87 -19.62
CA TYR A 279 -6.89 3.52 -19.82
C TYR A 279 -7.17 2.65 -18.59
N SER A 280 -7.26 1.34 -18.83
CA SER A 280 -7.31 0.33 -17.79
C SER A 280 -6.20 -0.69 -17.97
N ILE A 281 -5.63 -1.15 -16.86
CA ILE A 281 -4.71 -2.29 -16.86
C ILE A 281 -5.53 -3.51 -16.47
N HIS A 282 -5.82 -4.39 -17.43
CA HIS A 282 -6.50 -5.65 -17.13
C HIS A 282 -5.54 -6.59 -16.41
N ALA A 283 -5.96 -7.12 -15.27
CA ALA A 283 -5.23 -8.11 -14.50
C ALA A 283 -5.83 -9.51 -14.68
N ASP A 284 -4.98 -10.51 -14.53
CA ASP A 284 -5.36 -11.84 -14.08
C ASP A 284 -5.49 -11.81 -12.55
N GLU A 285 -6.72 -11.92 -12.04
CA GLU A 285 -7.00 -11.84 -10.60
C GLU A 285 -6.17 -12.81 -9.77
N ALA A 286 -6.09 -14.07 -10.18
CA ALA A 286 -5.38 -15.09 -9.41
C ALA A 286 -3.89 -14.76 -9.31
N LYS A 287 -3.27 -14.38 -10.43
CA LYS A 287 -1.84 -14.00 -10.44
C LYS A 287 -1.58 -12.70 -9.69
N TYR A 288 -2.45 -11.70 -9.83
CA TYR A 288 -2.31 -10.41 -9.14
C TYR A 288 -2.40 -10.58 -7.63
N ILE A 289 -3.41 -11.31 -7.15
CA ILE A 289 -3.62 -11.59 -5.73
C ILE A 289 -2.47 -12.41 -5.15
N GLU A 290 -1.95 -13.41 -5.89
CA GLU A 290 -0.81 -14.19 -5.44
C GLU A 290 0.48 -13.36 -5.35
N GLU A 291 0.77 -12.52 -6.34
CA GLU A 291 1.95 -11.66 -6.30
C GLU A 291 1.88 -10.67 -5.14
N LEU A 292 0.72 -10.03 -4.94
CA LEU A 292 0.48 -9.19 -3.77
C LEU A 292 0.67 -9.95 -2.45
N ARG A 293 0.11 -11.16 -2.36
CA ARG A 293 0.23 -12.02 -1.17
C ARG A 293 1.71 -12.28 -0.85
N GLN A 294 2.49 -12.73 -1.82
CA GLN A 294 3.90 -13.07 -1.61
C GLN A 294 4.73 -11.86 -1.19
N ILE A 295 4.55 -10.71 -1.85
CA ILE A 295 5.27 -9.49 -1.49
C ILE A 295 4.93 -9.07 -0.06
N VAL A 296 3.64 -8.97 0.27
CA VAL A 296 3.20 -8.44 1.56
C VAL A 296 3.58 -9.39 2.69
N LEU A 297 3.36 -10.70 2.57
CA LEU A 297 3.73 -11.68 3.61
C LEU A 297 5.23 -11.62 3.96
N ASN A 298 6.10 -11.59 2.95
CA ASN A 298 7.55 -11.56 3.20
C ASN A 298 8.01 -10.19 3.74
N THR A 299 7.38 -9.11 3.29
CA THR A 299 7.62 -7.77 3.84
C THR A 299 7.21 -7.65 5.31
N GLN A 300 6.04 -8.20 5.67
CA GLN A 300 5.56 -8.29 7.05
C GLN A 300 6.57 -9.02 7.95
N LYS A 301 7.09 -10.17 7.51
CA LYS A 301 8.12 -10.92 8.26
C LYS A 301 9.36 -10.09 8.51
N ALA A 302 9.83 -9.35 7.50
CA ALA A 302 10.97 -8.45 7.64
C ALA A 302 10.68 -7.30 8.64
N ILE A 303 9.48 -6.71 8.59
CA ILE A 303 9.02 -5.69 9.55
C ILE A 303 8.99 -6.25 10.97
N VAL A 304 8.39 -7.42 11.19
CA VAL A 304 8.32 -8.08 12.51
C VAL A 304 9.72 -8.39 13.04
N ALA A 305 10.64 -8.83 12.19
CA ALA A 305 12.03 -9.05 12.57
C ALA A 305 12.72 -7.76 13.04
N GLN A 306 12.44 -6.62 12.40
CA GLN A 306 12.94 -5.30 12.84
C GLN A 306 12.33 -4.86 14.17
N ILE A 307 11.05 -5.10 14.39
CA ILE A 307 10.41 -4.81 15.69
C ILE A 307 11.11 -5.64 16.78
N LYS A 308 11.25 -6.95 16.57
CA LYS A 308 11.89 -7.87 17.51
C LYS A 308 13.34 -7.48 17.82
N SER A 309 14.12 -7.09 16.82
CA SER A 309 15.53 -6.71 17.04
C SER A 309 15.67 -5.46 17.90
N ASN A 310 14.72 -4.53 17.81
CA ASN A 310 14.69 -3.29 18.59
C ASN A 310 14.04 -3.44 19.97
N MET A 311 13.38 -4.57 20.26
CA MET A 311 12.85 -4.89 21.59
C MET A 311 13.90 -5.43 22.57
N LYS A 312 15.10 -5.79 22.08
CA LYS A 312 16.16 -6.38 22.90
C LYS A 312 16.76 -5.35 23.86
#